data_AF-A0A9D2GNP4-F1
#
_entry.id   AF-A0A9D2GNP4-F1
#
_cell.length_a   1.000
_cell.length_b   1.000
_cell.length_c   1.000
_cell.angle_alpha   90.00
_cell.angle_beta   90.00
_cell.angle_gamma   90.00
#
_symmetry.space_group_name_H-M   'P 1'
#
loop_
_entity.id
_entity.type
_entity.pdbx_description
1 polymer ?
#
loop_
_entity_poly.entity_id
_entity_poly.type
_entity_poly.pdbx_seq_one_letter_code
_entity_poly.pdbx_strand_id
1 'polypeptide(L)' 'MKKKQISQYYLLQNGIDNKTLDTLKKNKNITLLTMQKLCFLLDCTPNDIVRFIKP' A
#
# COMPACT_ATOMS: atom_id res chain seq x y z
N MET A 1 -3.47 6.08 3.33
CA MET A 1 -2.67 7.24 2.86
C MET A 1 -3.24 8.56 3.38
N LYS A 2 -4.46 8.97 3.01
CA LYS A 2 -5.08 10.23 3.49
C LYS A 2 -5.02 10.44 5.01
N LYS A 3 -5.34 9.39 5.80
CA LYS A 3 -5.28 9.41 7.28
C LYS A 3 -3.88 9.75 7.83
N LYS A 4 -2.81 9.42 7.10
CA LYS A 4 -1.42 9.71 7.46
C LYS A 4 -0.83 10.90 6.69
N GLN A 5 -1.65 11.65 5.95
CA GLN A 5 -1.23 12.80 5.13
C GLN A 5 -0.11 12.51 4.12
N ILE A 6 0.04 11.26 3.69
CA ILE A 6 1.04 10.83 2.70
C ILE A 6 0.47 10.99 1.28
N SER A 7 1.21 11.70 0.43
CA SER A 7 0.86 11.92 -0.98
C SER A 7 1.23 10.72 -1.86
N GLN A 8 0.59 10.58 -3.02
CA GLN A 8 0.99 9.57 -4.01
C GLN A 8 2.41 9.83 -4.54
N TYR A 9 2.78 11.10 -4.69
CA TYR A 9 4.13 11.49 -5.10
C TYR A 9 5.20 11.00 -4.14
N TYR A 10 4.97 11.08 -2.83
CA TYR A 10 5.88 10.54 -1.82
C TYR A 10 6.13 9.04 -2.03
N LEU A 11 5.09 8.27 -2.33
CA LEU A 11 5.21 6.83 -2.55
C LEU A 11 5.98 6.51 -3.84
N LEU A 12 5.76 7.29 -4.91
CA LEU A 12 6.51 7.18 -6.16
C LEU A 12 8.01 7.40 -5.94
N GLN A 13 8.38 8.44 -5.19
CA GLN A 13 9.79 8.74 -4.86
C GLN A 13 10.43 7.65 -3.98
N ASN A 14 9.62 6.90 -3.23
CA ASN A 14 10.08 5.84 -2.34
C ASN A 14 9.88 4.42 -2.93
N GLY A 15 9.77 4.30 -4.26
CA GLY A 15 9.83 3.01 -4.94
C GLY A 15 8.51 2.21 -4.98
N ILE A 16 7.37 2.88 -4.80
CA ILE A 16 6.04 2.35 -5.14
C ILE A 16 5.60 2.97 -6.47
N ASP A 17 5.67 2.20 -7.55
CA ASP A 17 5.37 2.69 -8.89
C ASP A 17 3.86 2.97 -9.14
N ASN A 18 3.57 3.68 -10.23
CA ASN A 18 2.20 4.02 -10.62
C ASN A 18 1.34 2.77 -10.87
N LYS A 19 1.92 1.68 -11.40
CA LYS A 19 1.21 0.43 -11.65
C LYS A 19 0.72 -0.21 -10.35
N THR A 20 1.54 -0.15 -9.31
CA THR A 20 1.24 -0.63 -7.96
C THR A 20 0.17 0.24 -7.31
N LEU A 21 0.29 1.57 -7.42
CA LEU A 21 -0.75 2.49 -6.94
C LEU A 21 -2.10 2.24 -7.63
N ASP A 22 -2.11 1.98 -8.93
CA ASP A 22 -3.33 1.66 -9.67
C ASP A 22 -3.94 0.32 -9.28
N THR A 23 -3.10 -0.69 -9.01
CA THR A 23 -3.50 -1.99 -8.46
C THR A 23 -4.21 -1.81 -7.12
N LEU A 24 -3.63 -1.01 -6.22
CA LEU A 24 -4.21 -0.69 -4.91
C LEU A 24 -5.54 0.05 -5.03
N LYS A 25 -5.64 1.07 -5.90
CA LYS A 25 -6.89 1.83 -6.14
C LYS A 25 -8.03 0.93 -6.65
N LYS A 26 -7.70 -0.09 -7.44
CA LYS A 26 -8.65 -1.06 -8.00
C LYS A 26 -8.91 -2.26 -7.07
N ASN A 27 -8.39 -2.22 -5.84
CA ASN A 27 -8.52 -3.28 -4.85
C ASN A 27 -8.09 -4.67 -5.38
N LYS A 28 -7.01 -4.69 -6.17
CA LYS A 28 -6.43 -5.93 -6.72
C LYS A 28 -5.37 -6.51 -5.77
N ASN A 29 -5.04 -7.79 -5.99
CA ASN A 29 -4.02 -8.50 -5.23
C ASN A 29 -2.66 -7.81 -5.32
N ILE A 30 -1.90 -7.85 -4.23
CA ILE A 30 -0.53 -7.36 -4.13
C ILE A 30 0.39 -8.48 -3.63
N THR A 31 1.70 -8.32 -3.82
CA THR A 31 2.70 -9.24 -3.27
C THR A 31 3.01 -8.88 -1.82
N LEU A 32 3.56 -9.85 -1.07
CA LEU A 32 4.04 -9.61 0.29
C LEU A 32 5.14 -8.53 0.35
N LEU A 33 5.99 -8.47 -0.68
CA LEU A 33 7.03 -7.44 -0.80
C LEU A 33 6.41 -6.03 -0.93
N THR A 34 5.36 -5.87 -1.74
CA THR A 34 4.64 -4.59 -1.85
C THR A 34 4.01 -4.22 -0.51
N MET A 35 3.40 -5.17 0.18
CA MET A 35 2.82 -4.95 1.51
C MET A 35 3.88 -4.51 2.52
N GLN A 36 5.04 -5.16 2.56
CA GLN A 36 6.15 -4.80 3.43
C GLN A 36 6.64 -3.36 3.18
N LYS A 37 6.84 -2.97 1.92
CA LYS A 37 7.23 -1.60 1.56
C LYS A 37 6.19 -0.58 2.02
N LEU A 38 4.90 -0.86 1.79
CA LEU A 38 3.83 0.01 2.24
C LEU A 38 3.78 0.11 3.77
N CYS A 39 3.99 -0.99 4.49
CA CYS A 39 4.05 -0.98 5.95
C CYS A 39 5.18 -0.08 6.47
N PHE A 40 6.36 -0.19 5.86
CA PHE A 40 7.51 0.64 6.20
C PHE A 40 7.24 2.14 5.92
N LEU A 41 6.75 2.48 4.73
CA LEU A 41 6.51 3.87 4.33
C LEU A 41 5.33 4.52 5.04
N LEU A 42 4.33 3.73 5.41
CA LEU A 42 3.13 4.20 6.09
C LEU A 42 3.23 4.02 7.59
N ASP A 43 4.33 3.51 8.14
CA ASP A 43 4.47 3.18 9.57
C ASP A 43 3.24 2.41 10.09
N CYS A 44 2.96 1.26 9.47
CA CYS A 44 1.79 0.44 9.79
C CYS A 44 2.11 -1.04 9.81
N THR A 45 1.14 -1.84 10.23
CA THR A 45 1.23 -3.30 10.24
C THR A 45 0.53 -3.90 9.02
N PRO A 46 0.80 -5.16 8.66
CA PRO A 46 0.10 -5.85 7.58
C PRO A 46 -1.43 -5.81 7.70
N ASN A 47 -1.94 -5.90 8.93
CA ASN A 47 -3.38 -5.90 9.23
C ASN A 47 -4.05 -4.53 8.95
N ASP A 48 -3.26 -3.46 8.82
CA ASP A 48 -3.76 -2.14 8.41
C ASP A 48 -3.91 -2.02 6.89
N ILE A 49 -3.29 -2.93 6.12
CA ILE A 49 -3.29 -2.93 4.65
C ILE A 49 -4.24 -3.97 4.10
N VAL A 50 -4.24 -5.18 4.66
CA VAL A 50 -5.03 -6.31 4.17
C VAL A 50 -5.95 -6.85 5.24
N ARG A 51 -7.10 -7.38 4.81
CA ARG A 51 -8.03 -8.11 5.66
C ARG A 51 -8.40 -9.41 4.97
N PHE A 52 -8.28 -10.51 5.70
CA PHE A 52 -8.85 -11.78 5.28
C PHE A 52 -10.35 -11.75 5.59
N ILE A 53 -11.17 -11.76 4.55
CA ILE A 53 -12.60 -11.99 4.67
C ILE A 53 -12.83 -13.50 4.69
N LYS A 54 -13.59 -13.99 5.67
CA LYS A 54 -14.10 -15.36 5.62
C LYS A 54 -15.07 -15.45 4.43
N PRO A 55 -15.06 -16.56 3.68
CA PRO A 55 -16.04 -16.81 2.63
C PRO A 55 -17.46 -16.89 3.21
#